data_AF-A0A7H8PNT7-F1
#
_entry.id   AF-A0A7H8PNT7-F1
#
_cell.length_a   1.000
_cell.length_b   1.000
_cell.length_c   1.000
_cell.angle_alpha   90.00
_cell.angle_beta   90.00
_cell.angle_gamma   90.00
#
_symmetry.space_group_name_H-M   'P 1'
#
loop_
_entity.id
_entity.type
_entity.pdbx_description
1 polymer ?
#
loop_
_entity_poly.entity_id
_entity_poly.type
_entity_poly.pdbx_seq_one_letter_code
_entity_poly.pdbx_strand_id
1 'polypeptide(L)'
;MKNYTCLLLMSFFFYLSNAQSEKEEIYTCLQHYIQGTSYNNIERIAAAFYSDANLYLSGKDNALRVVPSKKYISWFDNDARKGKFNGRIGNIISIDQTNDIATAKVEILIPAKNIRFTDLFLLKKLDGQWKIMSKSATKENSNKQGDRILFIVSNADHYGTSDLYTGNSFSEIVNAYEVFASEGYSIDFVSPDGGPIPVSYINTSIPMYKKYLYNSDFMYALGHTKKPIEIEASNYKAVYYVGGGSAMYGVPTNKEIQKISMHVYEEQGGIISSVCHGTAGIAYLKTKDGKYLVSGKRVNGYPDDYERKDAPYFKEFPFLIKKTIENHGGIFKFSKRNTPHIEVDQRLVTGQNAQSSTAVAKKITELLKKS
;
A
#
# COMPACT_ATOMS: atom_id res chain seq x y z
N MET A 1 20.00 -3.30 -45.16
CA MET A 1 19.53 -3.74 -43.82
C MET A 1 19.53 -2.56 -42.86
N LYS A 2 18.48 -1.73 -42.90
CA LYS A 2 18.24 -0.62 -41.97
C LYS A 2 16.72 -0.46 -41.85
N ASN A 3 16.22 -0.18 -40.65
CA ASN A 3 14.89 0.35 -40.32
C ASN A 3 13.75 -0.59 -39.85
N TYR A 4 14.01 -1.75 -39.24
CA TYR A 4 12.92 -2.51 -38.57
C TYR A 4 12.89 -2.40 -37.03
N THR A 5 13.86 -1.73 -36.41
CA THR A 5 13.95 -1.68 -34.93
C THR A 5 13.10 -0.58 -34.28
N CYS A 6 12.60 0.42 -35.04
CA CYS A 6 11.80 1.52 -34.47
C CYS A 6 10.30 1.22 -34.32
N LEU A 7 9.71 0.37 -35.18
CA LEU A 7 8.25 0.12 -35.18
C LEU A 7 7.78 -0.78 -34.03
N LEU A 8 8.62 -1.74 -33.61
CA LEU A 8 8.32 -2.66 -32.50
C LEU A 8 8.41 -1.98 -31.13
N LEU A 9 9.34 -1.03 -30.97
CA LEU A 9 9.43 -0.21 -29.75
C LEU A 9 8.25 0.75 -29.64
N MET A 10 7.88 1.45 -30.72
CA MET A 10 6.74 2.38 -30.68
C MET A 10 5.42 1.66 -30.39
N SER A 11 5.13 0.53 -31.05
CA SER A 11 3.88 -0.20 -30.79
C SER A 11 3.79 -0.70 -29.35
N PHE A 12 4.88 -1.26 -28.80
CA PHE A 12 4.94 -1.73 -27.42
C PHE A 12 4.74 -0.60 -26.40
N PHE A 13 5.33 0.59 -26.64
CA PHE A 13 5.11 1.77 -25.81
C PHE A 13 3.65 2.27 -25.85
N PHE A 14 2.98 2.23 -27.01
CA PHE A 14 1.57 2.59 -27.15
C PHE A 14 0.62 1.62 -26.41
N TYR A 15 0.92 0.32 -26.42
CA TYR A 15 0.10 -0.66 -25.67
C TYR A 15 0.25 -0.49 -24.16
N LEU A 16 1.47 -0.25 -23.66
CA LEU A 16 1.73 -0.03 -22.24
C LEU A 16 1.09 1.26 -21.72
N SER A 17 1.19 2.36 -22.47
CA SER A 17 0.53 3.62 -22.10
C SER A 17 -0.99 3.50 -22.11
N ASN A 18 -1.55 2.78 -23.09
CA ASN A 18 -2.99 2.55 -23.18
C ASN A 18 -3.51 1.64 -22.05
N ALA A 19 -2.81 0.54 -21.75
CA ALA A 19 -3.17 -0.33 -20.62
C ALA A 19 -3.14 0.41 -19.27
N GLN A 20 -2.15 1.29 -19.08
CA GLN A 20 -2.09 2.16 -17.90
C GLN A 20 -3.29 3.12 -17.84
N SER A 21 -3.67 3.74 -18.96
CA SER A 21 -4.87 4.60 -19.00
C SER A 21 -6.17 3.83 -18.77
N GLU A 22 -6.31 2.61 -19.31
CA GLU A 22 -7.50 1.78 -19.08
C GLU A 22 -7.70 1.46 -17.59
N LYS A 23 -6.61 1.09 -16.91
CA LYS A 23 -6.65 0.80 -15.48
C LYS A 23 -7.03 2.03 -14.64
N GLU A 24 -6.52 3.20 -15.00
CA GLU A 24 -6.85 4.48 -14.34
C GLU A 24 -8.33 4.86 -14.56
N GLU A 25 -8.89 4.59 -15.75
CA GLU A 25 -10.31 4.80 -16.02
C GLU A 25 -11.21 3.81 -15.25
N ILE A 26 -10.81 2.53 -15.15
CA ILE A 26 -11.50 1.54 -14.31
C ILE A 26 -11.46 1.99 -12.84
N TYR A 27 -10.29 2.41 -12.36
CA TYR A 27 -10.13 2.94 -11.01
C TYR A 27 -11.07 4.12 -10.76
N THR A 28 -11.16 5.05 -11.72
CA THR A 28 -12.07 6.20 -11.66
C THR A 28 -13.54 5.77 -11.60
N CYS A 29 -13.94 4.80 -12.42
CA CYS A 29 -15.29 4.20 -12.37
C CYS A 29 -15.61 3.59 -11.00
N LEU A 30 -14.69 2.82 -10.43
CA LEU A 30 -14.84 2.22 -9.10
C LEU A 30 -14.81 3.27 -7.99
N GLN A 31 -14.05 4.35 -8.13
CA GLN A 31 -14.07 5.47 -7.18
C GLN A 31 -15.39 6.23 -7.23
N HIS A 32 -16.02 6.38 -8.39
CA HIS A 32 -17.38 6.92 -8.46
C HIS A 32 -18.37 6.07 -7.65
N TYR A 33 -18.27 4.74 -7.72
CA TYR A 33 -19.05 3.84 -6.87
C TYR A 33 -18.71 4.00 -5.38
N ILE A 34 -17.43 3.95 -5.01
CA ILE A 34 -16.98 4.02 -3.62
C ILE A 34 -17.36 5.36 -2.99
N GLN A 35 -16.95 6.47 -3.61
CA GLN A 35 -17.22 7.81 -3.11
C GLN A 35 -18.72 8.14 -3.18
N GLY A 36 -19.40 7.72 -4.26
CA GLY A 36 -20.83 7.89 -4.39
C GLY A 36 -21.60 7.23 -3.25
N THR A 37 -21.30 5.96 -2.96
CA THR A 37 -21.94 5.25 -1.85
C THR A 37 -21.50 5.73 -0.49
N SER A 38 -20.29 6.29 -0.33
CA SER A 38 -19.78 6.78 0.96
C SER A 38 -20.31 8.16 1.34
N TYR A 39 -20.72 8.97 0.35
CA TYR A 39 -21.19 10.34 0.54
C TYR A 39 -22.63 10.57 0.09
N ASN A 40 -23.41 9.50 -0.12
CA ASN A 40 -24.80 9.55 -0.59
C ASN A 40 -24.97 10.40 -1.87
N ASN A 41 -24.03 10.30 -2.80
CA ASN A 41 -24.06 11.03 -4.07
C ASN A 41 -24.58 10.11 -5.18
N ILE A 42 -25.89 10.18 -5.44
CA ILE A 42 -26.57 9.32 -6.42
C ILE A 42 -26.06 9.54 -7.84
N GLU A 43 -25.62 10.74 -8.22
CA GLU A 43 -25.09 11.04 -9.54
C GLU A 43 -23.79 10.29 -9.80
N ARG A 44 -22.88 10.28 -8.80
CA ARG A 44 -21.64 9.50 -8.86
C ARG A 44 -21.91 8.00 -8.92
N ILE A 45 -22.85 7.48 -8.11
CA ILE A 45 -23.20 6.06 -8.16
C ILE A 45 -23.75 5.72 -9.56
N ALA A 46 -24.69 6.52 -10.07
CA ALA A 46 -25.28 6.33 -11.39
C ALA A 46 -24.24 6.39 -12.52
N ALA A 47 -23.27 7.31 -12.43
CA ALA A 47 -22.19 7.43 -13.42
C ALA A 47 -21.32 6.16 -13.50
N ALA A 48 -21.17 5.42 -12.41
CA ALA A 48 -20.39 4.18 -12.36
C ALA A 48 -21.13 2.97 -12.97
N PHE A 49 -22.45 2.92 -12.89
CA PHE A 49 -23.24 1.77 -13.35
C PHE A 49 -23.71 1.93 -14.80
N TYR A 50 -23.80 0.80 -15.51
CA TYR A 50 -24.64 0.71 -16.71
C TYR A 50 -26.12 0.78 -16.31
N SER A 51 -26.96 1.38 -17.17
CA SER A 51 -28.37 1.69 -16.85
C SER A 51 -29.20 0.46 -16.50
N ASP A 52 -28.88 -0.69 -17.09
CA ASP A 52 -29.56 -1.97 -16.90
C ASP A 52 -28.74 -2.97 -16.08
N ALA A 53 -27.68 -2.49 -15.41
CA ALA A 53 -26.88 -3.33 -14.54
C ALA A 53 -27.72 -3.92 -13.39
N ASN A 54 -27.39 -5.14 -12.99
CA ASN A 54 -28.04 -5.83 -11.89
C ASN A 54 -27.04 -6.18 -10.78
N LEU A 55 -27.53 -6.11 -9.54
CA LEU A 55 -26.88 -6.68 -8.39
C LEU A 55 -27.47 -8.06 -8.12
N TYR A 56 -26.60 -9.04 -7.89
CA TYR A 56 -26.95 -10.41 -7.53
C TYR A 56 -26.58 -10.63 -6.06
N LEU A 57 -27.57 -10.52 -5.18
CA LEU A 57 -27.37 -10.53 -3.72
C LEU A 57 -28.06 -11.73 -3.09
N SER A 58 -27.67 -12.08 -1.86
CA SER A 58 -28.36 -13.09 -1.06
C SER A 58 -29.70 -12.55 -0.53
N GLY A 59 -30.79 -13.26 -0.82
CA GLY A 59 -32.10 -13.11 -0.23
C GLY A 59 -32.27 -13.93 1.05
N LYS A 60 -33.52 -14.14 1.49
CA LYS A 60 -33.82 -15.08 2.59
C LYS A 60 -33.42 -16.49 2.18
N ASP A 61 -32.90 -17.28 3.12
CA ASP A 61 -32.53 -18.69 2.94
C ASP A 61 -31.59 -18.95 1.74
N ASN A 62 -30.62 -18.04 1.51
CA ASN A 62 -29.67 -18.06 0.39
C ASN A 62 -30.32 -18.03 -1.02
N ALA A 63 -31.61 -17.67 -1.13
CA ALA A 63 -32.24 -17.47 -2.42
C ALA A 63 -31.59 -16.32 -3.20
N LEU A 64 -31.57 -16.41 -4.53
CA LEU A 64 -31.07 -15.32 -5.36
C LEU A 64 -32.01 -14.10 -5.27
N ARG A 65 -31.45 -12.94 -4.93
CA ARG A 65 -32.13 -11.65 -5.01
C ARG A 65 -31.47 -10.79 -6.08
N VAL A 66 -32.17 -10.60 -7.19
CA VAL A 66 -31.75 -9.67 -8.25
C VAL A 66 -32.26 -8.27 -7.93
N VAL A 67 -31.37 -7.27 -7.94
CA VAL A 67 -31.69 -5.86 -7.66
C VAL A 67 -31.18 -5.00 -8.82
N PRO A 68 -32.06 -4.34 -9.60
CA PRO A 68 -31.63 -3.40 -10.62
C PRO A 68 -30.80 -2.25 -10.02
N SER A 69 -29.77 -1.80 -10.74
CA SER A 69 -28.87 -0.72 -10.30
C SER A 69 -29.64 0.54 -9.90
N LYS A 70 -30.69 0.92 -10.65
CA LYS A 70 -31.59 2.04 -10.33
C LYS A 70 -32.21 1.91 -8.94
N LYS A 71 -32.65 0.71 -8.56
CA LYS A 71 -33.20 0.42 -7.23
C LYS A 71 -32.12 0.42 -6.14
N TYR A 72 -30.90 0.01 -6.46
CA TYR A 72 -29.77 0.11 -5.53
C TYR A 72 -29.37 1.58 -5.27
N ILE A 73 -29.30 2.39 -6.32
CA ILE A 73 -28.97 3.82 -6.24
C ILE A 73 -29.97 4.57 -5.35
N SER A 74 -31.26 4.24 -5.43
CA SER A 74 -32.29 4.88 -4.60
C SER A 74 -32.14 4.62 -3.10
N TRP A 75 -31.35 3.63 -2.67
CA TRP A 75 -31.03 3.44 -1.24
C TRP A 75 -30.19 4.58 -0.66
N PHE A 76 -29.53 5.34 -1.53
CA PHE A 76 -28.70 6.50 -1.20
C PHE A 76 -29.40 7.83 -1.52
N ASP A 77 -30.63 7.77 -2.04
CA ASP A 77 -31.43 8.95 -2.38
C ASP A 77 -32.02 9.56 -1.11
N ASN A 78 -31.28 10.54 -0.57
CA ASN A 78 -31.69 11.31 0.59
C ASN A 78 -31.00 12.67 0.54
N ASP A 79 -31.73 13.69 0.07
CA ASP A 79 -31.20 15.05 -0.12
C ASP A 79 -30.55 15.64 1.14
N ALA A 80 -31.12 15.40 2.32
CA ALA A 80 -30.58 15.90 3.59
C ALA A 80 -29.19 15.31 3.95
N ARG A 81 -28.81 14.19 3.31
CA ARG A 81 -27.53 13.48 3.52
C ARG A 81 -26.61 13.52 2.29
N LYS A 82 -27.01 14.16 1.20
CA LYS A 82 -26.19 14.30 -0.01
C LYS A 82 -24.87 15.01 0.33
N GLY A 83 -23.76 14.41 -0.07
CA GLY A 83 -22.41 14.90 0.20
C GLY A 83 -21.89 14.63 1.63
N LYS A 84 -22.70 14.06 2.53
CA LYS A 84 -22.26 13.75 3.91
C LYS A 84 -21.71 12.33 3.98
N PHE A 85 -20.54 12.19 4.60
CA PHE A 85 -19.93 10.89 4.86
C PHE A 85 -20.85 10.02 5.73
N ASN A 86 -21.11 8.78 5.31
CA ASN A 86 -22.03 7.87 5.98
C ASN A 86 -21.35 6.70 6.71
N GLY A 87 -20.03 6.77 6.89
CA GLY A 87 -19.25 5.74 7.59
C GLY A 87 -18.83 4.55 6.73
N ARG A 88 -19.13 4.56 5.42
CA ARG A 88 -18.62 3.54 4.48
C ARG A 88 -17.22 3.92 4.02
N ILE A 89 -16.25 3.03 4.21
CA ILE A 89 -14.88 3.21 3.76
C ILE A 89 -14.60 2.17 2.69
N GLY A 90 -14.40 2.61 1.45
CA GLY A 90 -14.11 1.70 0.34
C GLY A 90 -12.62 1.51 0.08
N ASN A 91 -12.26 0.31 -0.36
CA ASN A 91 -10.91 -0.04 -0.79
C ASN A 91 -10.97 -0.97 -2.00
N ILE A 92 -10.26 -0.63 -3.08
CA ILE A 92 -10.11 -1.55 -4.22
C ILE A 92 -9.05 -2.58 -3.84
N ILE A 93 -9.43 -3.86 -3.91
CA ILE A 93 -8.57 -5.00 -3.56
C ILE A 93 -7.83 -5.50 -4.80
N SER A 94 -8.55 -5.65 -5.91
CA SER A 94 -7.96 -6.06 -7.18
C SER A 94 -8.79 -5.60 -8.37
N ILE A 95 -8.10 -5.42 -9.49
CA ILE A 95 -8.64 -5.17 -10.83
C ILE A 95 -7.89 -6.11 -11.78
N ASP A 96 -8.64 -6.89 -12.54
CA ASP A 96 -8.13 -7.70 -13.65
C ASP A 96 -8.83 -7.26 -14.94
N GLN A 97 -8.06 -6.85 -15.93
CA GLN A 97 -8.55 -6.22 -17.16
C GLN A 97 -8.04 -6.99 -18.37
N THR A 98 -8.91 -7.17 -19.35
CA THR A 98 -8.57 -7.76 -20.65
C THR A 98 -9.37 -7.04 -21.72
N ASN A 99 -8.69 -6.34 -22.62
CA ASN A 99 -9.32 -5.50 -23.65
C ASN A 99 -10.39 -4.57 -23.04
N ASP A 100 -11.64 -4.69 -23.48
CA ASP A 100 -12.78 -3.86 -23.09
C ASP A 100 -13.61 -4.46 -21.94
N ILE A 101 -13.11 -5.48 -21.25
CA ILE A 101 -13.73 -6.07 -20.07
C ILE A 101 -12.80 -6.06 -18.87
N ALA A 102 -13.38 -6.02 -17.67
CA ALA A 102 -12.62 -6.16 -16.43
C ALA A 102 -13.46 -6.83 -15.34
N THR A 103 -12.78 -7.43 -14.37
CA THR A 103 -13.34 -7.78 -13.08
C THR A 103 -12.66 -6.98 -11.99
N ALA A 104 -13.40 -6.66 -10.92
CA ALA A 104 -12.82 -5.98 -9.78
C ALA A 104 -13.39 -6.50 -8.46
N LYS A 105 -12.54 -6.49 -7.44
CA LYS A 105 -12.90 -6.79 -6.05
C LYS A 105 -12.74 -5.54 -5.21
N VAL A 106 -13.78 -5.15 -4.50
CA VAL A 106 -13.80 -3.97 -3.63
C VAL A 106 -14.25 -4.37 -2.24
N GLU A 107 -13.55 -3.88 -1.24
CA GLU A 107 -13.93 -3.97 0.16
C GLU A 107 -14.68 -2.70 0.56
N ILE A 108 -15.80 -2.84 1.25
CA ILE A 108 -16.47 -1.73 1.93
C ILE A 108 -16.55 -2.02 3.42
N LEU A 109 -15.88 -1.21 4.24
CA LEU A 109 -15.95 -1.28 5.68
C LEU A 109 -17.04 -0.35 6.21
N ILE A 110 -17.74 -0.81 7.25
CA ILE A 110 -18.61 0.02 8.09
C ILE A 110 -18.18 -0.23 9.55
N PRO A 111 -17.10 0.42 10.01
CA PRO A 111 -16.48 0.13 11.30
C PRO A 111 -17.45 0.25 12.48
N ALA A 112 -18.31 1.28 12.49
CA ALA A 112 -19.32 1.49 13.53
C ALA A 112 -20.32 0.34 13.68
N LYS A 113 -20.38 -0.60 12.71
CA LYS A 113 -21.24 -1.78 12.76
C LYS A 113 -20.45 -3.10 12.80
N ASN A 114 -19.12 -3.05 12.81
CA ASN A 114 -18.24 -4.23 12.69
C ASN A 114 -18.57 -5.07 11.45
N ILE A 115 -18.90 -4.41 10.33
CA ILE A 115 -19.29 -5.08 9.08
C ILE A 115 -18.28 -4.75 8.00
N ARG A 116 -17.93 -5.78 7.24
CA ARG A 116 -17.26 -5.68 5.96
C ARG A 116 -18.15 -6.24 4.87
N PHE A 117 -18.19 -5.57 3.72
CA PHE A 117 -18.68 -6.13 2.48
C PHE A 117 -17.51 -6.45 1.57
N THR A 118 -17.62 -7.58 0.87
CA THR A 118 -16.81 -7.87 -0.31
C THR A 118 -17.71 -7.77 -1.52
N ASP A 119 -17.42 -6.79 -2.38
CA ASP A 119 -18.11 -6.53 -3.63
C ASP A 119 -17.27 -7.08 -4.79
N LEU A 120 -17.91 -7.83 -5.68
CA LEU A 120 -17.31 -8.31 -6.92
C LEU A 120 -18.04 -7.68 -8.11
N PHE A 121 -17.29 -7.16 -9.06
CA PHE A 121 -17.80 -6.44 -10.22
C PHE A 121 -17.39 -7.12 -11.52
N LEU A 122 -18.32 -7.12 -12.48
CA LEU A 122 -18.01 -7.24 -13.90
C LEU A 122 -18.15 -5.86 -14.52
N LEU A 123 -17.11 -5.40 -15.22
CA LEU A 123 -17.06 -4.11 -15.89
C LEU A 123 -16.87 -4.29 -17.40
N LYS A 124 -17.35 -3.31 -18.16
CA LYS A 124 -17.16 -3.24 -19.61
C LYS A 124 -16.92 -1.79 -20.03
N LYS A 125 -16.04 -1.60 -21.01
CA LYS A 125 -15.88 -0.31 -21.70
C LYS A 125 -16.94 -0.20 -22.79
N LEU A 126 -17.80 0.80 -22.66
CA LEU A 126 -18.91 1.10 -23.57
C LEU A 126 -18.78 2.55 -24.00
N ASP A 127 -18.74 2.80 -25.31
CA ASP A 127 -18.60 4.15 -25.89
C ASP A 127 -17.44 4.94 -25.27
N GLY A 128 -16.31 4.27 -25.03
CA GLY A 128 -15.11 4.86 -24.44
C GLY A 128 -15.17 5.04 -22.90
N GLN A 129 -16.22 4.57 -22.22
CA GLN A 129 -16.36 4.69 -20.77
C GLN A 129 -16.50 3.34 -20.08
N TRP A 130 -15.74 3.12 -19.01
CA TRP A 130 -15.93 1.96 -18.14
C TRP A 130 -17.21 2.07 -17.32
N LYS A 131 -18.00 1.00 -17.33
CA LYS A 131 -19.23 0.87 -16.56
C LYS A 131 -19.27 -0.45 -15.80
N ILE A 132 -19.84 -0.42 -14.61
CA ILE A 132 -20.20 -1.61 -13.84
C ILE A 132 -21.43 -2.24 -14.51
N MET A 133 -21.26 -3.42 -15.08
CA MET A 133 -22.29 -4.20 -15.76
C MET A 133 -23.06 -5.08 -14.78
N SER A 134 -22.37 -5.61 -13.78
CA SER A 134 -23.00 -6.36 -12.70
C SER A 134 -22.18 -6.28 -11.42
N LYS A 135 -22.85 -6.58 -10.31
CA LYS A 135 -22.23 -6.65 -8.99
C LYS A 135 -22.78 -7.84 -8.21
N SER A 136 -21.91 -8.58 -7.55
CA SER A 136 -22.27 -9.49 -6.46
C SER A 136 -21.67 -8.97 -5.16
N ALA A 137 -22.26 -9.31 -4.02
CA ALA A 137 -21.67 -8.98 -2.73
C ALA A 137 -22.08 -9.91 -1.61
N THR A 138 -21.17 -10.06 -0.66
CA THR A 138 -21.42 -10.71 0.62
C THR A 138 -21.03 -9.79 1.77
N LYS A 139 -21.61 -10.03 2.93
CA LYS A 139 -21.28 -9.34 4.18
C LYS A 139 -20.67 -10.32 5.18
N GLU A 140 -19.71 -9.84 5.94
CA GLU A 140 -19.10 -10.59 7.04
C GLU A 140 -18.87 -9.66 8.23
N ASN A 141 -18.77 -10.26 9.43
CA ASN A 141 -18.29 -9.52 10.60
C ASN A 141 -16.81 -9.21 10.40
N SER A 142 -16.38 -8.03 10.85
CA SER A 142 -15.01 -7.59 10.72
C SER A 142 -14.58 -6.75 11.92
N ASN A 143 -13.34 -6.95 12.34
CA ASN A 143 -12.65 -6.10 13.32
C ASN A 143 -11.93 -4.92 12.66
N LYS A 144 -12.04 -4.74 11.33
CA LYS A 144 -11.32 -3.67 10.64
C LYS A 144 -11.90 -2.30 11.00
N GLN A 145 -11.05 -1.43 11.53
CA GLN A 145 -11.47 -0.12 12.05
C GLN A 145 -11.45 1.01 11.01
N GLY A 146 -10.86 0.77 9.83
CA GLY A 146 -10.77 1.75 8.75
C GLY A 146 -9.49 2.61 8.77
N ASP A 147 -8.76 2.63 9.89
CA ASP A 147 -7.44 3.23 9.96
C ASP A 147 -6.42 2.46 9.11
N ARG A 148 -5.47 3.21 8.56
CA ARG A 148 -4.50 2.68 7.60
C ARG A 148 -3.05 2.85 8.02
N ILE A 149 -2.24 1.88 7.62
CA ILE A 149 -0.78 1.92 7.69
C ILE A 149 -0.23 1.91 6.26
N LEU A 150 0.69 2.82 5.96
CA LEU A 150 1.32 2.90 4.65
C LEU A 150 2.65 2.16 4.67
N PHE A 151 2.75 1.06 3.93
CA PHE A 151 4.01 0.35 3.73
C PHE A 151 4.77 1.00 2.57
N ILE A 152 5.99 1.45 2.85
CA ILE A 152 6.86 2.07 1.86
C ILE A 152 7.90 1.03 1.43
N VAL A 153 7.88 0.70 0.14
CA VAL A 153 8.70 -0.32 -0.52
C VAL A 153 9.38 0.25 -1.76
N SER A 154 10.39 -0.43 -2.29
CA SER A 154 11.15 0.04 -3.46
C SER A 154 10.88 -0.80 -4.70
N ASN A 155 10.87 -0.15 -5.87
CA ASN A 155 10.83 -0.82 -7.17
C ASN A 155 12.20 -1.39 -7.59
N ALA A 156 13.29 -1.03 -6.90
CA ALA A 156 14.64 -1.44 -7.30
C ALA A 156 14.83 -2.96 -7.19
N ASP A 157 15.15 -3.58 -8.33
CA ASP A 157 15.39 -5.01 -8.48
C ASP A 157 16.88 -5.38 -8.57
N HIS A 158 17.75 -4.37 -8.68
CA HIS A 158 19.20 -4.52 -8.68
C HIS A 158 19.88 -3.62 -7.64
N TYR A 159 21.08 -4.01 -7.21
CA TYR A 159 21.96 -3.13 -6.46
C TYR A 159 22.61 -2.11 -7.40
N GLY A 160 22.18 -0.86 -7.33
CA GLY A 160 22.75 0.24 -8.11
C GLY A 160 22.59 -0.01 -9.62
N THR A 161 23.71 0.05 -10.34
CA THR A 161 23.74 -0.22 -11.80
C THR A 161 24.32 -1.59 -12.12
N SER A 162 24.48 -2.46 -11.12
CA SER A 162 25.05 -3.80 -11.28
C SER A 162 24.01 -4.83 -11.73
N ASP A 163 24.48 -5.99 -12.19
CA ASP A 163 23.64 -7.16 -12.52
C ASP A 163 23.25 -8.00 -11.28
N LEU A 164 23.48 -7.48 -10.06
CA LEU A 164 23.17 -8.19 -8.82
C LEU A 164 21.74 -7.90 -8.38
N TYR A 165 20.90 -8.93 -8.39
CA TYR A 165 19.52 -8.79 -7.95
C TYR A 165 19.37 -8.49 -6.46
N THR A 166 18.35 -7.71 -6.13
CA THR A 166 17.90 -7.40 -4.78
C THR A 166 16.38 -7.40 -4.69
N GLY A 167 15.84 -7.14 -3.51
CA GLY A 167 14.41 -6.98 -3.34
C GLY A 167 14.03 -6.57 -1.93
N ASN A 168 12.74 -6.27 -1.79
CA ASN A 168 12.13 -5.96 -0.51
C ASN A 168 12.07 -7.24 0.33
N SER A 169 12.33 -7.17 1.63
CA SER A 169 12.32 -8.37 2.46
C SER A 169 10.90 -8.89 2.67
N PHE A 170 10.58 -10.04 2.06
CA PHE A 170 9.25 -10.65 2.17
C PHE A 170 8.90 -10.96 3.63
N SER A 171 9.89 -11.42 4.40
CA SER A 171 9.72 -11.67 5.84
C SER A 171 9.42 -10.40 6.64
N GLU A 172 10.03 -9.26 6.31
CA GLU A 172 9.77 -7.99 6.98
C GLU A 172 8.38 -7.44 6.67
N ILE A 173 7.92 -7.62 5.42
CA ILE A 173 6.56 -7.29 5.00
C ILE A 173 5.57 -8.16 5.76
N VAL A 174 5.68 -9.48 5.66
CA VAL A 174 4.67 -10.42 6.16
C VAL A 174 4.54 -10.39 7.69
N ASN A 175 5.66 -10.28 8.41
CA ASN A 175 5.63 -10.22 9.87
C ASN A 175 4.92 -8.95 10.37
N ALA A 176 5.16 -7.80 9.74
CA ALA A 176 4.48 -6.56 10.10
C ALA A 176 3.01 -6.57 9.64
N TYR A 177 2.75 -7.04 8.42
CA TYR A 177 1.41 -7.12 7.84
C TYR A 177 0.47 -7.97 8.71
N GLU A 178 0.89 -9.16 9.15
CA GLU A 178 0.06 -10.02 10.01
C GLU A 178 -0.31 -9.32 11.33
N VAL A 179 0.63 -8.58 11.94
CA VAL A 179 0.34 -7.81 13.16
C VAL A 179 -0.68 -6.72 12.89
N PHE A 180 -0.47 -5.87 11.89
CA PHE A 180 -1.42 -4.79 11.59
C PHE A 180 -2.80 -5.31 11.18
N ALA A 181 -2.86 -6.34 10.34
CA ALA A 181 -4.11 -6.92 9.88
C ALA A 181 -4.89 -7.58 11.03
N SER A 182 -4.20 -8.29 11.94
CA SER A 182 -4.84 -8.89 13.13
C SER A 182 -5.40 -7.83 14.10
N GLU A 183 -4.77 -6.66 14.13
CA GLU A 183 -5.20 -5.49 14.91
C GLU A 183 -6.24 -4.63 14.19
N GLY A 184 -6.75 -5.07 13.03
CA GLY A 184 -7.85 -4.41 12.32
C GLY A 184 -7.44 -3.21 11.45
N TYR A 185 -6.14 -2.98 11.25
CA TYR A 185 -5.66 -1.96 10.32
C TYR A 185 -5.76 -2.43 8.86
N SER A 186 -6.09 -1.50 7.97
CA SER A 186 -5.89 -1.69 6.53
C SER A 186 -4.46 -1.30 6.15
N ILE A 187 -3.86 -2.00 5.20
CA ILE A 187 -2.49 -1.76 4.75
C ILE A 187 -2.51 -1.44 3.26
N ASP A 188 -1.90 -0.31 2.90
CA ASP A 188 -1.59 0.03 1.50
C ASP A 188 -0.07 -0.02 1.29
N PHE A 189 0.34 -0.29 0.05
CA PHE A 189 1.74 -0.26 -0.36
C PHE A 189 1.97 0.91 -1.30
N VAL A 190 3.04 1.65 -1.10
CA VAL A 190 3.53 2.69 -2.02
C VAL A 190 4.98 2.40 -2.39
N SER A 191 5.30 2.63 -3.65
CA SER A 191 6.68 2.62 -4.15
C SER A 191 6.93 3.87 -5.01
N PRO A 192 8.20 4.23 -5.30
CA PRO A 192 8.51 5.41 -6.10
C PRO A 192 7.74 5.52 -7.42
N ASP A 193 7.64 4.40 -8.15
CA ASP A 193 7.04 4.36 -9.49
C ASP A 193 5.62 3.73 -9.49
N GLY A 194 5.15 3.27 -8.33
CA GLY A 194 4.02 2.35 -8.20
C GLY A 194 4.28 1.01 -8.87
N GLY A 195 3.23 0.21 -9.08
CA GLY A 195 3.32 -1.04 -9.81
C GLY A 195 4.04 -2.16 -9.04
N PRO A 196 4.67 -3.12 -9.73
CA PRO A 196 5.24 -4.30 -9.10
C PRO A 196 6.55 -3.98 -8.38
N ILE A 197 6.76 -4.69 -7.27
CA ILE A 197 8.01 -4.64 -6.51
C ILE A 197 8.70 -6.02 -6.44
N PRO A 198 10.03 -6.08 -6.50
CA PRO A 198 10.77 -7.32 -6.28
C PRO A 198 10.76 -7.69 -4.80
N VAL A 199 10.63 -8.98 -4.50
CA VAL A 199 10.68 -9.51 -3.13
C VAL A 199 11.79 -10.55 -2.98
N SER A 200 12.46 -10.52 -1.84
CA SER A 200 13.57 -11.39 -1.48
C SER A 200 13.31 -12.13 -0.17
N TYR A 201 14.13 -13.15 0.12
CA TYR A 201 14.09 -13.92 1.37
C TYR A 201 12.76 -14.68 1.60
N ILE A 202 12.17 -15.21 0.53
CA ILE A 202 10.98 -16.06 0.62
C ILE A 202 11.36 -17.39 1.27
N ASN A 203 10.65 -17.76 2.34
CA ASN A 203 10.80 -19.05 3.01
C ASN A 203 9.43 -19.71 3.17
N THR A 204 9.13 -20.70 2.33
CA THR A 204 7.85 -21.42 2.32
C THR A 204 7.73 -22.50 3.38
N SER A 205 8.81 -22.81 4.12
CA SER A 205 8.78 -23.71 5.27
C SER A 205 8.08 -23.08 6.48
N ILE A 206 7.93 -21.76 6.53
CA ILE A 206 7.18 -21.05 7.57
C ILE A 206 5.72 -20.95 7.14
N PRO A 207 4.75 -21.56 7.86
CA PRO A 207 3.35 -21.63 7.41
C PRO A 207 2.71 -20.25 7.15
N MET A 208 3.02 -19.26 7.98
CA MET A 208 2.54 -17.89 7.79
C MET A 208 3.06 -17.27 6.49
N TYR A 209 4.33 -17.47 6.16
CA TYR A 209 4.91 -16.92 4.93
C TYR A 209 4.30 -17.60 3.71
N LYS A 210 4.11 -18.91 3.79
CA LYS A 210 3.40 -19.69 2.76
C LYS A 210 1.97 -19.20 2.55
N LYS A 211 1.21 -18.94 3.63
CA LYS A 211 -0.15 -18.37 3.58
C LYS A 211 -0.19 -17.09 2.75
N TYR A 212 0.73 -16.16 2.96
CA TYR A 212 0.75 -14.89 2.23
C TYR A 212 1.28 -15.01 0.81
N LEU A 213 2.28 -15.86 0.57
CA LEU A 213 2.82 -16.09 -0.77
C LEU A 213 1.75 -16.63 -1.74
N TYR A 214 0.82 -17.46 -1.23
CA TYR A 214 -0.28 -18.00 -2.02
C TYR A 214 -1.60 -17.24 -1.84
N ASN A 215 -1.59 -16.08 -1.18
CA ASN A 215 -2.77 -15.24 -1.09
C ASN A 215 -2.83 -14.29 -2.30
N SER A 216 -3.83 -14.47 -3.17
CA SER A 216 -3.96 -13.69 -4.41
C SER A 216 -4.13 -12.19 -4.17
N ASP A 217 -4.94 -11.80 -3.17
CA ASP A 217 -5.19 -10.39 -2.87
C ASP A 217 -3.91 -9.71 -2.34
N PHE A 218 -3.14 -10.40 -1.50
CA PHE A 218 -1.88 -9.91 -0.96
C PHE A 218 -0.80 -9.78 -2.05
N MET A 219 -0.62 -10.82 -2.87
CA MET A 219 0.35 -10.78 -3.96
C MET A 219 -0.07 -9.77 -5.05
N TYR A 220 -1.37 -9.58 -5.26
CA TYR A 220 -1.87 -8.49 -6.11
C TYR A 220 -1.43 -7.13 -5.58
N ALA A 221 -1.52 -6.89 -4.27
CA ALA A 221 -1.11 -5.62 -3.65
C ALA A 221 0.40 -5.35 -3.81
N LEU A 222 1.25 -6.39 -3.75
CA LEU A 222 2.69 -6.26 -4.00
C LEU A 222 3.01 -6.07 -5.50
N GLY A 223 2.19 -6.62 -6.39
CA GLY A 223 2.28 -6.41 -7.84
C GLY A 223 1.74 -5.06 -8.32
N HIS A 224 1.01 -4.35 -7.47
CA HIS A 224 0.27 -3.13 -7.83
C HIS A 224 0.32 -2.10 -6.71
N THR A 225 1.53 -1.80 -6.25
CA THR A 225 1.74 -0.72 -5.28
C THR A 225 1.27 0.61 -5.86
N LYS A 226 0.81 1.50 -5.00
CA LYS A 226 0.38 2.85 -5.37
C LYS A 226 1.60 3.71 -5.73
N LYS A 227 1.41 4.65 -6.64
CA LYS A 227 2.32 5.79 -6.85
C LYS A 227 2.14 6.79 -5.71
N PRO A 228 3.17 7.60 -5.39
CA PRO A 228 3.06 8.60 -4.33
C PRO A 228 1.90 9.59 -4.55
N ILE A 229 1.63 9.97 -5.81
CA ILE A 229 0.53 10.90 -6.14
C ILE A 229 -0.88 10.35 -5.85
N GLU A 230 -1.02 9.03 -5.70
CA GLU A 230 -2.29 8.36 -5.38
C GLU A 230 -2.53 8.26 -3.87
N ILE A 231 -1.57 8.73 -3.06
CA ILE A 231 -1.61 8.66 -1.61
C ILE A 231 -2.18 9.95 -1.03
N GLU A 232 -3.34 9.83 -0.41
CA GLU A 232 -3.88 10.86 0.48
C GLU A 232 -3.35 10.62 1.90
N ALA A 233 -2.34 11.40 2.28
CA ALA A 233 -1.57 11.19 3.50
C ALA A 233 -2.41 11.29 4.78
N SER A 234 -3.51 12.06 4.76
CA SER A 234 -4.43 12.19 5.89
C SER A 234 -5.16 10.89 6.26
N ASN A 235 -5.18 9.89 5.37
CA ASN A 235 -5.78 8.58 5.64
C ASN A 235 -4.92 7.66 6.51
N TYR A 236 -3.64 7.99 6.76
CA TYR A 236 -2.69 7.09 7.39
C TYR A 236 -2.33 7.49 8.81
N LYS A 237 -2.29 6.50 9.71
CA LYS A 237 -1.88 6.67 11.12
C LYS A 237 -0.39 6.42 11.32
N ALA A 238 0.23 5.67 10.41
CA ALA A 238 1.67 5.45 10.43
C ALA A 238 2.20 5.13 9.04
N VAL A 239 3.50 5.37 8.86
CA VAL A 239 4.27 4.86 7.73
C VAL A 239 5.27 3.81 8.24
N TYR A 240 5.44 2.73 7.46
CA TYR A 240 6.34 1.61 7.75
C TYR A 240 7.28 1.38 6.57
N TYR A 241 8.54 1.81 6.72
CA TYR A 241 9.59 1.58 5.74
C TYR A 241 10.14 0.17 5.85
N VAL A 242 9.89 -0.63 4.81
CA VAL A 242 10.34 -2.01 4.69
C VAL A 242 11.81 -2.05 4.25
N GLY A 243 12.60 -2.99 4.78
CA GLY A 243 13.97 -3.22 4.34
C GLY A 243 14.11 -4.29 3.26
N GLY A 244 15.26 -4.97 3.29
CA GLY A 244 15.83 -5.62 2.09
C GLY A 244 16.68 -4.65 1.29
N GLY A 245 17.58 -5.16 0.46
CA GLY A 245 18.59 -4.32 -0.21
C GLY A 245 17.99 -3.27 -1.15
N SER A 246 16.79 -3.49 -1.69
CA SER A 246 16.08 -2.52 -2.55
C SER A 246 15.77 -1.20 -1.84
N ALA A 247 15.60 -1.23 -0.51
CA ALA A 247 15.26 -0.05 0.29
C ALA A 247 16.31 1.07 0.24
N MET A 248 17.55 0.74 -0.15
CA MET A 248 18.62 1.72 -0.34
C MET A 248 18.38 2.63 -1.56
N TYR A 249 17.49 2.24 -2.48
CA TYR A 249 17.33 2.89 -3.79
C TYR A 249 15.91 3.42 -3.98
N GLY A 250 15.80 4.58 -4.62
CA GLY A 250 14.52 5.25 -4.94
C GLY A 250 13.82 5.86 -3.74
N VAL A 251 13.48 5.05 -2.73
CA VAL A 251 12.73 5.47 -1.54
C VAL A 251 13.42 6.60 -0.75
N PRO A 252 14.74 6.55 -0.45
CA PRO A 252 15.39 7.58 0.37
C PRO A 252 15.40 8.98 -0.27
N THR A 253 15.35 9.05 -1.60
CA THR A 253 15.46 10.30 -2.37
C THR A 253 14.14 10.80 -2.94
N ASN A 254 13.08 9.98 -2.92
CA ASN A 254 11.78 10.33 -3.47
C ASN A 254 11.07 11.43 -2.64
N LYS A 255 10.94 12.62 -3.22
CA LYS A 255 10.40 13.81 -2.53
C LYS A 255 8.92 13.70 -2.18
N GLU A 256 8.13 13.00 -2.98
CA GLU A 256 6.71 12.82 -2.69
C GLU A 256 6.51 11.86 -1.51
N ILE A 257 7.25 10.76 -1.45
CA ILE A 257 7.26 9.84 -0.30
C ILE A 257 7.73 10.56 0.97
N GLN A 258 8.76 11.42 0.87
CA GLN A 258 9.21 12.25 2.00
C GLN A 258 8.10 13.18 2.49
N LYS A 259 7.41 13.88 1.58
CA LYS A 259 6.27 14.75 1.92
C LYS A 259 5.13 14.00 2.59
N ILE A 260 4.74 12.85 2.03
CA ILE A 260 3.70 11.97 2.60
C ILE A 260 4.06 11.58 4.03
N SER A 261 5.28 11.07 4.24
CA SER A 261 5.73 10.59 5.54
C SER A 261 5.77 11.70 6.59
N MET A 262 6.23 12.89 6.19
CA MET A 262 6.26 14.05 7.08
C MET A 262 4.87 14.65 7.31
N HIS A 263 3.95 14.59 6.35
CA HIS A 263 2.55 14.95 6.57
C HIS A 263 1.90 14.03 7.62
N VAL A 264 2.09 12.70 7.49
CA VAL A 264 1.62 11.73 8.49
C VAL A 264 2.20 12.07 9.87
N TYR A 265 3.50 12.39 9.94
CA TYR A 265 4.15 12.69 11.22
C TYR A 265 3.78 14.05 11.82
N GLU A 266 3.78 15.14 11.06
CA GLU A 266 3.62 16.48 11.61
C GLU A 266 2.16 16.94 11.64
N GLU A 267 1.33 16.51 10.68
CA GLU A 267 -0.04 16.99 10.53
C GLU A 267 -1.07 16.02 11.11
N GLN A 268 -0.82 14.72 11.01
CA GLN A 268 -1.73 13.69 11.54
C GLN A 268 -1.33 13.19 12.93
N GLY A 269 -0.19 13.64 13.46
CA GLY A 269 0.35 13.10 14.72
C GLY A 269 0.73 11.62 14.64
N GLY A 270 0.90 11.08 13.43
CA GLY A 270 1.15 9.66 13.15
C GLY A 270 2.56 9.19 13.45
N ILE A 271 2.85 7.93 13.17
CA ILE A 271 4.15 7.30 13.50
C ILE A 271 4.99 7.12 12.24
N ILE A 272 6.28 7.46 12.31
CA ILE A 272 7.26 7.05 11.31
C ILE A 272 7.97 5.82 11.85
N SER A 273 8.11 4.79 11.03
CA SER A 273 8.80 3.57 11.42
C SER A 273 9.60 2.93 10.31
N SER A 274 10.64 2.19 10.68
CA SER A 274 11.50 1.46 9.74
C SER A 274 12.04 0.17 10.34
N VAL A 275 12.44 -0.76 9.48
CA VAL A 275 13.17 -1.97 9.88
C VAL A 275 14.33 -2.23 8.93
N CYS A 276 15.44 -2.77 9.43
CA CYS A 276 16.56 -3.23 8.60
C CYS A 276 17.09 -2.08 7.71
N HIS A 277 17.27 -2.33 6.41
CA HIS A 277 17.61 -1.32 5.41
C HIS A 277 16.50 -0.31 5.12
N GLY A 278 15.25 -0.53 5.55
CA GLY A 278 14.16 0.43 5.44
C GLY A 278 14.50 1.76 6.14
N THR A 279 15.43 1.72 7.08
CA THR A 279 15.99 2.90 7.77
C THR A 279 16.67 3.88 6.79
N ALA A 280 17.13 3.40 5.62
CA ALA A 280 17.56 4.25 4.53
C ALA A 280 16.49 5.26 4.11
N GLY A 281 15.21 4.84 4.11
CA GLY A 281 14.07 5.67 3.72
C GLY A 281 13.78 6.84 4.67
N ILE A 282 14.22 6.76 5.93
CA ILE A 282 14.05 7.83 6.91
C ILE A 282 15.29 8.73 7.05
N ALA A 283 16.43 8.34 6.47
CA ALA A 283 17.72 8.97 6.70
C ALA A 283 17.77 10.45 6.28
N TYR A 284 16.95 10.86 5.31
CA TYR A 284 16.90 12.21 4.77
C TYR A 284 15.58 12.95 5.05
N LEU A 285 14.70 12.38 5.87
CA LEU A 285 13.46 13.07 6.26
C LEU A 285 13.77 14.32 7.07
N LYS A 286 13.06 15.40 6.76
CA LYS A 286 13.21 16.70 7.42
C LYS A 286 11.86 17.21 7.93
N THR A 287 11.86 17.74 9.14
CA THR A 287 10.74 18.48 9.73
C THR A 287 10.54 19.83 9.03
N LYS A 288 9.38 20.45 9.26
CA LYS A 288 9.04 21.78 8.71
C LYS A 288 10.06 22.87 9.05
N ASP A 289 10.76 22.73 10.18
CA ASP A 289 11.84 23.64 10.60
C ASP A 289 13.19 23.36 9.91
N GLY A 290 13.24 22.39 8.99
CA GLY A 290 14.41 22.06 8.17
C GLY A 290 15.42 21.13 8.85
N LYS A 291 15.20 20.74 10.12
CA LYS A 291 16.04 19.76 10.81
C LYS A 291 15.78 18.36 10.28
N TYR A 292 16.79 17.50 10.36
CA TYR A 292 16.57 16.09 10.09
C TYR A 292 15.69 15.48 11.17
N LEU A 293 14.71 14.67 10.77
CA LEU A 293 13.80 13.97 11.67
C LEU A 293 14.56 13.21 12.77
N VAL A 294 15.70 12.63 12.41
CA VAL A 294 16.51 11.79 13.28
C VAL A 294 17.39 12.57 14.26
N SER A 295 17.49 13.89 14.11
CA SER A 295 18.37 14.72 14.94
C SER A 295 18.01 14.63 16.42
N GLY A 296 18.97 14.23 17.26
CA GLY A 296 18.81 14.03 18.69
C GLY A 296 17.99 12.80 19.10
N LYS A 297 17.51 11.99 18.14
CA LYS A 297 16.68 10.81 18.40
C LYS A 297 17.49 9.53 18.39
N ARG A 298 17.03 8.56 19.17
CA ARG A 298 17.54 7.18 19.09
C ARG A 298 16.97 6.49 17.86
N VAL A 299 17.85 5.87 17.08
CA VAL A 299 17.51 5.20 15.82
C VAL A 299 18.20 3.84 15.78
N ASN A 300 17.51 2.86 15.22
CA ASN A 300 18.00 1.53 14.90
C ASN A 300 17.79 1.25 13.40
N GLY A 301 18.47 0.23 12.88
CA GLY A 301 18.42 -0.21 11.49
C GLY A 301 19.46 -1.31 11.29
N TYR A 302 19.63 -1.80 10.06
CA TYR A 302 20.75 -2.69 9.77
C TYR A 302 22.06 -1.87 9.81
N PRO A 303 22.99 -2.12 10.76
CA PRO A 303 24.15 -1.27 10.93
C PRO A 303 25.20 -1.54 9.86
N ASP A 304 25.91 -0.48 9.43
CA ASP A 304 27.02 -0.58 8.47
C ASP A 304 28.13 -1.53 8.95
N ASP A 305 28.28 -1.68 10.28
CA ASP A 305 29.19 -2.63 10.93
C ASP A 305 28.89 -4.09 10.56
N TYR A 306 27.64 -4.37 10.19
CA TYR A 306 27.17 -5.71 9.84
C TYR A 306 27.14 -5.96 8.34
N GLU A 307 27.44 -4.97 7.51
CA GLU A 307 27.58 -5.16 6.08
C GLU A 307 28.81 -5.98 5.72
N ARG A 308 28.67 -6.78 4.65
CA ARG A 308 29.80 -7.48 4.04
C ARG A 308 30.55 -6.52 3.13
N LYS A 309 31.53 -5.80 3.69
CA LYS A 309 32.30 -4.77 2.98
C LYS A 309 33.14 -5.31 1.82
N ASP A 310 33.42 -6.61 1.82
CA ASP A 310 34.08 -7.37 0.75
C ASP A 310 33.14 -7.76 -0.40
N ALA A 311 31.83 -7.79 -0.15
CA ALA A 311 30.85 -8.27 -1.11
C ALA A 311 30.63 -7.25 -2.24
N PRO A 312 30.43 -7.71 -3.49
CA PRO A 312 30.22 -6.81 -4.63
C PRO A 312 29.08 -5.81 -4.46
N TYR A 313 27.95 -6.23 -3.87
CA TYR A 313 26.78 -5.37 -3.66
C TYR A 313 27.09 -4.13 -2.80
N PHE A 314 28.05 -4.23 -1.87
CA PHE A 314 28.37 -3.15 -0.95
C PHE A 314 28.94 -1.92 -1.68
N LYS A 315 29.63 -2.14 -2.80
CA LYS A 315 30.19 -1.06 -3.63
C LYS A 315 29.10 -0.23 -4.34
N GLU A 316 27.92 -0.81 -4.50
CA GLU A 316 26.77 -0.18 -5.15
C GLU A 316 25.89 0.62 -4.18
N PHE A 317 26.19 0.60 -2.87
CA PHE A 317 25.41 1.33 -1.89
C PHE A 317 25.55 2.85 -2.10
N PRO A 318 24.44 3.59 -2.23
CA PRO A 318 24.48 5.03 -2.48
C PRO A 318 24.97 5.81 -1.25
N PHE A 319 24.80 5.24 -0.06
CA PHE A 319 25.30 5.77 1.21
C PHE A 319 25.32 4.66 2.26
N LEU A 320 25.91 4.96 3.41
CA LEU A 320 25.94 4.08 4.58
C LEU A 320 24.93 4.57 5.62
N ILE A 321 24.01 3.72 6.05
CA ILE A 321 22.82 4.11 6.84
C ILE A 321 23.26 4.67 8.19
N LYS A 322 24.02 3.90 8.97
CA LYS A 322 24.42 4.32 10.32
C LYS A 322 25.23 5.62 10.26
N LYS A 323 26.24 5.68 9.39
CA LYS A 323 27.04 6.89 9.19
C LYS A 323 26.17 8.11 8.82
N THR A 324 25.18 7.94 7.95
CA THR A 324 24.30 9.04 7.52
C THR A 324 23.38 9.50 8.64
N ILE A 325 22.81 8.58 9.41
CA ILE A 325 21.99 8.90 10.58
C ILE A 325 22.81 9.68 11.62
N GLU A 326 24.03 9.23 11.92
CA GLU A 326 24.94 9.90 12.85
C GLU A 326 25.34 11.29 12.35
N ASN A 327 25.65 11.45 11.07
CA ASN A 327 25.94 12.74 10.45
C ASN A 327 24.77 13.73 10.52
N HIS A 328 23.53 13.22 10.53
CA HIS A 328 22.32 14.02 10.70
C HIS A 328 21.94 14.22 12.18
N GLY A 329 22.83 13.87 13.10
CA GLY A 329 22.68 14.07 14.55
C GLY A 329 21.84 13.00 15.25
N GLY A 330 21.51 11.90 14.56
CA GLY A 330 20.83 10.76 15.16
C GLY A 330 21.77 9.87 15.98
N ILE A 331 21.22 9.22 17.00
CA ILE A 331 21.97 8.33 17.90
C ILE A 331 21.68 6.90 17.47
N PHE A 332 22.58 6.32 16.65
CA PHE A 332 22.39 4.97 16.14
C PHE A 332 22.73 3.91 17.21
N LYS A 333 21.74 3.08 17.59
CA LYS A 333 21.87 2.01 18.58
C LYS A 333 21.54 0.67 17.92
N PHE A 334 22.42 -0.31 18.11
CA PHE A 334 22.23 -1.68 17.61
C PHE A 334 22.80 -2.69 18.62
N SER A 335 22.28 -3.92 18.57
CA SER A 335 22.68 -5.06 19.38
C SER A 335 23.38 -6.09 18.50
N LYS A 336 23.70 -7.26 19.06
CA LYS A 336 24.30 -8.38 18.33
C LYS A 336 23.55 -8.69 17.03
N ARG A 337 24.29 -9.17 16.02
CA ARG A 337 23.73 -9.61 14.74
C ARG A 337 22.65 -10.67 14.95
N ASN A 338 21.60 -10.63 14.12
CA ASN A 338 20.48 -11.59 14.09
C ASN A 338 19.65 -11.68 15.39
N THR A 339 19.74 -10.70 16.29
CA THR A 339 18.83 -10.59 17.45
C THR A 339 17.77 -9.52 17.20
N PRO A 340 16.51 -9.72 17.65
CA PRO A 340 15.53 -8.65 17.66
C PRO A 340 16.01 -7.46 18.49
N HIS A 341 15.89 -6.24 17.96
CA HIS A 341 16.16 -5.01 18.69
C HIS A 341 15.38 -3.87 18.04
N ILE A 342 14.65 -3.11 18.85
CA ILE A 342 13.95 -1.90 18.44
C ILE A 342 14.40 -0.70 19.28
N GLU A 343 14.46 0.47 18.66
CA GLU A 343 14.52 1.77 19.35
C GLU A 343 13.21 2.51 19.16
N VAL A 344 12.74 3.12 20.24
CA VAL A 344 11.50 3.89 20.29
C VAL A 344 11.82 5.26 20.83
N ASP A 345 11.68 6.27 20.00
CA ASP A 345 11.88 7.67 20.38
C ASP A 345 10.64 8.48 20.00
N GLN A 346 9.75 8.65 20.98
CA GLN A 346 8.43 9.26 20.80
C GLN A 346 7.63 8.50 19.71
N ARG A 347 7.36 9.15 18.57
CA ARG A 347 6.64 8.61 17.41
C ARG A 347 7.57 8.13 16.29
N LEU A 348 8.85 7.90 16.59
CA LEU A 348 9.82 7.23 15.71
C LEU A 348 10.12 5.84 16.25
N VAL A 349 9.75 4.79 15.50
CA VAL A 349 9.93 3.38 15.90
C VAL A 349 10.80 2.66 14.88
N THR A 350 11.98 2.20 15.26
CA THR A 350 12.94 1.62 14.31
C THR A 350 13.46 0.27 14.77
N GLY A 351 13.74 -0.65 13.84
CA GLY A 351 14.15 -2.02 14.15
C GLY A 351 15.35 -2.50 13.34
N GLN A 352 16.12 -3.42 13.92
CA GLN A 352 17.44 -3.80 13.39
C GLN A 352 17.41 -4.68 12.14
N ASN A 353 16.49 -5.62 12.07
CA ASN A 353 16.50 -6.73 11.12
C ASN A 353 15.12 -7.38 11.00
N ALA A 354 14.99 -8.37 10.11
CA ALA A 354 13.76 -9.12 9.91
C ALA A 354 13.11 -9.64 11.22
N GLN A 355 13.90 -10.11 12.18
CA GLN A 355 13.41 -10.60 13.49
C GLN A 355 12.81 -9.49 14.37
N SER A 356 13.05 -8.23 14.04
CA SER A 356 12.52 -7.06 14.74
C SER A 356 11.16 -6.59 14.19
N SER A 357 10.76 -7.04 12.99
CA SER A 357 9.55 -6.56 12.29
C SER A 357 8.27 -6.67 13.13
N THR A 358 8.06 -7.83 13.77
CA THR A 358 6.90 -8.06 14.64
C THR A 358 6.92 -7.14 15.86
N ALA A 359 8.08 -6.88 16.44
CA ALA A 359 8.23 -6.01 17.60
C ALA A 359 7.97 -4.54 17.23
N VAL A 360 8.47 -4.09 16.07
CA VAL A 360 8.19 -2.76 15.52
C VAL A 360 6.68 -2.59 15.30
N ALA A 361 6.04 -3.52 14.59
CA ALA A 361 4.61 -3.45 14.31
C ALA A 361 3.76 -3.44 15.59
N LYS A 362 4.08 -4.31 16.57
CA LYS A 362 3.39 -4.32 17.88
C LYS A 362 3.57 -3.01 18.63
N LYS A 363 4.76 -2.40 18.57
CA LYS A 363 4.99 -1.13 19.25
C LYS A 363 4.20 0.01 18.62
N ILE A 364 4.07 0.01 17.29
CA ILE A 364 3.25 0.97 16.57
C ILE A 364 1.79 0.84 17.00
N THR A 365 1.23 -0.37 17.01
CA THR A 365 -0.17 -0.57 17.42
C THR A 365 -0.41 -0.21 18.89
N GLU A 366 0.56 -0.45 19.79
CA GLU A 366 0.50 0.00 21.18
C GLU A 366 0.42 1.54 21.28
N LEU A 367 1.25 2.26 20.52
CA LEU A 367 1.28 3.72 20.53
C LEU A 367 0.00 4.32 19.95
N LEU A 368 -0.51 3.76 18.84
CA LEU A 368 -1.77 4.21 18.22
C LEU A 368 -2.99 4.02 19.12
N LYS A 369 -3.02 2.98 19.96
CA LYS A 369 -4.11 2.74 20.93
C LYS A 369 -4.10 3.69 22.14
N LYS A 370 -2.96 4.34 22.41
CA LYS A 370 -2.79 5.29 23.54
C LYS A 370 -3.02 6.75 23.13
N SER A 371 -3.15 7.01 21.84
CA SER A 371 -3.36 8.34 21.23
C SER A 371 -4.85 8.58 21.06
#